data_AF-A0A293LE93-F1
#
_entry.id   AF-A0A293LE93-F1
#
_cell.length_a   1.000
_cell.length_b   1.000
_cell.length_c   1.000
_cell.angle_alpha   90.00
_cell.angle_beta   90.00
_cell.angle_gamma   90.00
#
_symmetry.space_group_name_H-M   'P 1'
#
loop_
_entity.id
_entity.type
_entity.pdbx_description
1 polymer ?
#
loop_
_entity_poly.entity_id
_entity_poly.type
_entity_poly.pdbx_seq_one_letter_code
_entity_poly.pdbx_strand_id
1 'polypeptide(L)'
;MDKGMRDVACWNVQEGCHYIAPTTEAAVEHYLNCEYSAIRCAKCNNEVLRRNLPTHLREACRAKTTGTSTHPFDIKREFQSVPHEQTFLQSCVQGAALGIEKVSVTVEEFKQEIRKELGERDATVKSLFAKQEELEKKAEARSSETERTMLEIKDALIALLSEVKRQGSKYNDIQSDIKTLSTDVAETRVKQEELTQCVRDITKAVFDTKENVREVCEQSQSLDRKLTAIADEMRVLKERQSAFHDYLLNSNQEAELRRADVLKRGA
;
A
#
# COMPACT_ATOMS: atom_id res chain seq x y z
N MET A 1 -12.41 26.28 -25.61
CA MET A 1 -11.62 27.42 -26.09
C MET A 1 -12.51 28.18 -27.07
N ASP A 2 -13.22 29.17 -26.55
CA ASP A 2 -14.11 30.03 -27.32
C ASP A 2 -13.24 31.01 -28.11
N LYS A 3 -13.09 30.75 -29.42
CA LYS A 3 -12.34 31.62 -30.31
C LYS A 3 -13.25 32.81 -30.59
N GLY A 4 -13.05 33.92 -29.87
CA GLY A 4 -13.81 35.16 -30.07
C GLY A 4 -13.84 35.53 -31.54
N MET A 5 -14.96 35.23 -32.21
CA MET A 5 -15.21 35.61 -33.59
C MET A 5 -15.33 37.12 -33.60
N ARG A 6 -14.35 37.78 -34.22
CA ARG A 6 -14.42 39.22 -34.46
C ARG A 6 -15.29 39.43 -35.68
N ASP A 7 -16.45 40.01 -35.46
CA ASP A 7 -17.33 40.54 -36.49
C ASP A 7 -16.54 41.43 -37.47
N VAL A 8 -16.66 41.16 -38.77
CA VAL A 8 -15.95 41.88 -39.83
C VAL A 8 -16.93 42.79 -40.57
N ALA A 9 -16.77 44.11 -40.42
CA ALA A 9 -17.56 45.07 -41.19
C ALA A 9 -17.20 45.06 -42.68
N CYS A 10 -18.18 45.31 -43.54
CA CYS A 10 -17.96 45.42 -44.99
C CYS A 10 -16.96 46.55 -45.33
N TRP A 11 -16.09 46.31 -46.30
CA TRP A 11 -15.11 47.29 -46.79
C TRP A 11 -15.78 48.58 -47.31
N ASN A 12 -17.01 48.48 -47.82
CA ASN A 12 -17.78 49.61 -48.35
C ASN A 12 -18.62 50.33 -47.27
N VAL A 13 -18.24 50.25 -45.99
CA VAL A 13 -18.95 50.93 -44.88
C VAL A 13 -18.99 52.45 -45.07
N GLN A 14 -17.92 53.03 -45.66
CA GLN A 14 -17.86 54.46 -45.98
C GLN A 14 -18.84 54.87 -47.08
N GLU A 15 -19.19 53.93 -47.97
CA GLU A 15 -20.18 54.12 -49.04
C GLU A 15 -21.62 53.85 -48.55
N GLY A 16 -21.79 53.44 -47.29
CA GLY A 16 -23.07 53.22 -46.64
C GLY A 16 -23.48 51.75 -46.47
N CYS A 17 -22.57 50.79 -46.66
CA CYS A 17 -22.86 49.39 -46.40
C CYS A 17 -22.71 49.06 -44.90
N HIS A 18 -23.82 48.71 -44.24
CA HIS A 18 -23.83 48.39 -42.81
C HIS A 18 -23.75 46.87 -42.53
N TYR A 19 -23.33 46.08 -43.52
CA TYR A 19 -23.23 44.64 -43.37
C TYR A 19 -22.03 44.26 -42.49
N ILE A 20 -22.26 43.34 -41.56
CA ILE A 20 -21.25 42.79 -40.64
C ILE A 20 -21.26 41.26 -40.82
N ALA A 21 -20.11 40.71 -41.19
CA ALA A 21 -19.95 39.29 -41.47
C ALA A 21 -19.47 38.52 -40.22
N PRO A 22 -20.03 37.33 -39.94
CA PRO A 22 -19.62 36.50 -38.81
C PRO A 22 -18.30 35.76 -39.09
N THR A 23 -17.95 35.54 -40.36
CA THR A 23 -16.69 34.88 -40.78
C THR A 23 -16.06 35.60 -41.96
N THR A 24 -14.78 35.32 -42.21
CA THR A 24 -14.04 35.81 -43.38
C THR A 24 -14.64 35.32 -44.68
N GLU A 25 -15.13 34.08 -44.74
CA GLU A 25 -15.75 33.52 -45.94
C GLU A 25 -17.06 34.25 -46.28
N ALA A 26 -17.91 34.51 -45.28
CA ALA A 26 -19.15 35.27 -45.46
C ALA A 26 -18.88 36.73 -45.88
N ALA A 27 -17.78 37.33 -45.39
CA ALA A 27 -17.36 38.66 -45.80
C ALA A 27 -16.97 38.71 -47.29
N VAL A 28 -16.22 37.71 -47.77
CA VAL A 28 -15.81 37.60 -49.18
C VAL A 28 -17.01 37.39 -50.09
N GLU A 29 -17.94 36.51 -49.71
CA GLU A 29 -19.17 36.25 -50.48
C GLU A 29 -20.03 37.52 -50.60
N HIS A 30 -20.20 38.26 -49.50
CA HIS A 30 -20.89 39.54 -49.53
C HIS A 30 -20.18 40.58 -50.40
N TYR A 31 -18.85 40.70 -50.30
CA TYR A 31 -18.08 41.71 -51.03
C TYR A 31 -18.27 41.62 -52.55
N LEU A 32 -18.28 40.40 -53.10
CA LEU A 32 -18.48 40.17 -54.55
C LEU A 32 -19.84 40.71 -55.06
N ASN A 33 -20.83 40.73 -54.17
CA ASN A 33 -22.21 41.08 -54.48
C ASN A 33 -22.70 42.39 -53.85
N CYS A 34 -21.83 43.11 -53.14
CA CYS A 34 -22.18 44.31 -52.40
C CYS A 34 -22.75 45.41 -53.33
N GLU A 35 -23.95 45.89 -53.04
CA GLU A 35 -24.61 46.95 -53.82
C GLU A 35 -23.88 48.30 -53.78
N TYR A 36 -23.08 48.49 -52.73
CA TYR A 36 -22.22 49.65 -52.50
C TYR A 36 -20.81 49.45 -53.08
N SER A 37 -20.56 48.37 -53.83
CA SER A 37 -19.31 48.21 -54.57
C SER A 37 -19.25 49.20 -55.74
N ALA A 38 -18.10 49.86 -55.88
CA ALA A 38 -17.80 50.65 -57.05
C ALA A 38 -17.48 49.74 -58.24
N ILE A 39 -18.15 49.98 -59.37
CA ILE A 39 -17.94 49.25 -60.63
C ILE A 39 -17.75 50.23 -61.78
N ARG A 40 -17.05 49.82 -62.84
CA ARG A 40 -16.91 50.65 -64.05
C ARG A 40 -18.03 50.39 -65.02
N CYS A 41 -18.69 51.45 -65.48
CA CYS A 41 -19.68 51.37 -66.54
C CYS A 41 -19.03 50.97 -67.87
N ALA A 42 -19.42 49.86 -68.47
CA ALA A 42 -18.85 49.39 -69.75
C ALA A 42 -19.07 50.36 -70.93
N LYS A 43 -20.05 51.28 -70.84
CA LYS A 43 -20.37 52.23 -71.91
C LYS A 43 -19.56 53.53 -71.86
N CYS A 44 -19.28 54.07 -70.68
CA CYS A 44 -18.60 55.36 -70.52
C CYS A 44 -17.32 55.29 -69.68
N ASN A 45 -17.01 54.11 -69.12
CA ASN A 45 -15.87 53.83 -68.24
C ASN A 45 -15.83 54.64 -66.93
N ASN A 46 -16.91 55.35 -66.58
CA ASN A 46 -17.02 56.03 -65.29
C ASN A 46 -17.28 55.02 -64.16
N GLU A 47 -16.72 55.33 -63.00
CA GLU A 47 -16.93 54.58 -61.76
C GLU A 47 -18.29 54.94 -61.16
N VAL A 48 -19.12 53.93 -60.89
CA VAL A 48 -20.47 54.07 -60.35
C VAL A 48 -20.73 52.98 -59.32
N LEU A 49 -21.48 53.30 -58.26
CA LEU A 49 -21.94 52.28 -57.32
C LEU A 49 -22.88 51.31 -58.03
N ARG A 50 -22.75 50.01 -57.75
CA ARG A 50 -23.56 48.96 -58.38
C ARG A 50 -25.07 49.23 -58.28
N ARG A 51 -25.58 49.68 -57.12
CA ARG A 51 -26.98 50.11 -56.95
C ARG A 51 -27.44 51.22 -57.89
N ASN A 52 -26.52 52.12 -58.26
CA ASN A 52 -26.82 53.28 -59.09
C ASN A 52 -26.59 53.01 -60.58
N LEU A 53 -26.06 51.84 -60.96
CA LEU A 53 -25.80 51.48 -62.36
C LEU A 53 -27.06 51.56 -63.24
N PRO A 54 -28.25 51.04 -62.83
CA PRO A 54 -29.45 51.14 -63.66
C PRO A 54 -29.89 52.59 -63.90
N THR A 55 -29.79 53.45 -62.88
CA THR A 55 -30.11 54.88 -63.00
C THR A 55 -29.07 55.62 -63.83
N HIS A 56 -27.79 55.32 -63.65
CA HIS A 56 -26.70 55.84 -64.49
C HIS A 56 -26.93 55.52 -65.97
N LEU A 57 -27.33 54.29 -66.30
CA LEU A 57 -27.63 53.88 -67.67
C LEU A 57 -28.85 54.60 -68.27
N ARG A 58 -29.85 54.99 -67.45
CA ARG A 58 -31.05 55.71 -67.89
C ARG A 58 -30.82 57.21 -68.07
N GLU A 59 -30.08 57.85 -67.17
CA GLU A 59 -30.10 59.32 -67.04
C GLU A 59 -28.77 60.01 -67.36
N ALA A 60 -27.62 59.32 -67.23
CA ALA A 60 -26.31 59.98 -67.19
C ALA A 60 -25.22 59.33 -68.04
N CYS A 61 -25.49 58.19 -68.68
CA CYS A 61 -24.51 57.49 -69.51
C CYS A 61 -24.39 58.14 -70.90
N ARG A 62 -23.72 59.30 -70.98
CA ARG A 62 -23.38 59.93 -72.26
C ARG A 62 -22.28 59.11 -72.95
N ALA A 63 -22.67 58.22 -73.86
CA ALA A 63 -21.74 57.57 -74.77
C ALA A 63 -21.19 58.61 -75.76
N LYS A 64 -19.87 58.66 -75.97
CA LYS A 64 -19.30 59.26 -77.19
C LYS A 64 -19.64 58.33 -78.36
N THR A 65 -20.84 58.46 -78.92
CA THR A 65 -21.21 57.78 -80.17
C THR A 65 -21.09 58.77 -81.32
N THR A 66 -19.94 58.75 -81.99
CA THR A 66 -19.78 59.27 -83.35
C THR A 66 -20.54 58.37 -84.33
N GLY A 67 -21.61 58.91 -84.91
CA GLY A 67 -21.93 58.81 -86.34
C GLY A 67 -22.21 57.43 -86.93
N THR A 68 -23.50 57.18 -87.12
CA THR A 68 -24.06 56.33 -88.18
C THR A 68 -23.49 56.69 -89.56
N SER A 69 -23.01 55.71 -90.32
CA SER A 69 -22.87 55.81 -91.78
C SER A 69 -22.96 54.42 -92.40
N THR A 70 -24.05 54.22 -93.13
CA THR A 70 -24.32 53.13 -94.06
C THR A 70 -23.29 53.18 -95.19
N HIS A 71 -22.40 52.18 -95.29
CA HIS A 71 -21.45 52.05 -96.40
C HIS A 71 -21.56 50.64 -97.02
N PRO A 72 -21.35 50.48 -98.34
CA PRO A 72 -21.50 49.20 -99.05
C PRO A 72 -20.42 48.20 -98.61
N PHE A 73 -20.78 46.91 -98.57
CA PHE A 73 -19.85 45.80 -98.32
C PHE A 73 -18.70 45.83 -99.34
N ASP A 74 -17.51 46.22 -98.88
CA ASP A 74 -16.27 46.27 -99.66
C ASP A 74 -15.37 45.09 -99.27
N ILE A 75 -15.37 44.04 -100.11
CA ILE A 75 -14.60 42.80 -99.94
C ILE A 75 -13.11 43.09 -99.68
N LYS A 76 -12.57 44.19 -100.21
CA LYS A 76 -11.16 44.55 -100.04
C LYS A 76 -10.83 45.06 -98.64
N ARG A 77 -11.81 45.62 -97.92
CA ARG A 77 -11.68 46.09 -96.55
C ARG A 77 -11.87 44.94 -95.54
N GLU A 78 -12.79 44.03 -95.83
CA GLU A 78 -13.02 42.81 -95.05
C GLU A 78 -11.80 41.85 -95.09
N PHE A 79 -11.15 41.68 -96.25
CA PHE A 79 -9.96 40.80 -96.37
C PHE A 79 -8.64 41.44 -95.89
N GLN A 80 -8.61 42.74 -95.57
CA GLN A 80 -7.43 43.41 -95.00
C GLN A 80 -7.27 43.19 -93.49
N SER A 81 -8.35 42.82 -92.78
CA SER A 81 -8.30 42.44 -91.36
C SER A 81 -7.79 41.00 -91.16
N VAL A 82 -7.99 40.12 -92.15
CA VAL A 82 -7.60 38.69 -92.07
C VAL A 82 -6.11 38.48 -91.78
N PRO A 83 -5.14 39.17 -92.43
CA PRO A 83 -3.72 39.04 -92.07
C PRO A 83 -3.43 39.52 -90.64
N HIS A 84 -4.10 40.58 -90.19
CA HIS A 84 -3.94 41.13 -88.83
C HIS A 84 -4.51 40.18 -87.77
N GLU A 85 -5.70 39.62 -88.02
CA GLU A 85 -6.35 38.59 -87.21
C GLU A 85 -5.52 37.31 -87.17
N GLN A 86 -4.91 36.90 -88.29
CA GLN A 86 -4.00 35.75 -88.34
C GLN A 86 -2.75 35.97 -87.49
N THR A 87 -2.10 37.14 -87.56
CA THR A 87 -0.98 37.48 -86.66
C THR A 87 -1.39 37.53 -85.20
N PHE A 88 -2.60 38.03 -84.89
CA PHE A 88 -3.13 38.04 -83.53
C PHE A 88 -3.34 36.61 -83.01
N LEU A 89 -4.00 35.76 -83.80
CA LEU A 89 -4.20 34.35 -83.46
C LEU A 89 -2.86 33.62 -83.27
N GLN A 90 -1.86 33.90 -84.12
CA GLN A 90 -0.52 33.32 -83.98
C GLN A 90 0.16 33.77 -82.69
N SER A 91 0.03 35.05 -82.30
CA SER A 91 0.53 35.55 -81.02
C SER A 91 -0.21 34.90 -79.83
N CYS A 92 -1.53 34.70 -79.93
CA CYS A 92 -2.31 34.01 -78.91
C CYS A 92 -1.90 32.54 -78.77
N VAL A 93 -1.66 31.84 -79.89
CA VAL A 93 -1.18 30.45 -79.91
C VAL A 93 0.22 30.34 -79.30
N GLN A 94 1.13 31.26 -79.63
CA GLN A 94 2.47 31.29 -79.02
C GLN A 94 2.43 31.58 -77.51
N GLY A 95 1.59 32.54 -77.10
CA GLY A 95 1.37 32.84 -75.68
C GLY A 95 0.78 31.64 -74.92
N ALA A 96 -0.19 30.96 -75.52
CA ALA A 96 -0.77 29.74 -74.97
C ALA A 96 0.25 28.59 -74.90
N ALA A 97 1.07 28.39 -75.95
CA ALA A 97 2.11 27.36 -75.98
C ALA A 97 3.16 27.57 -74.88
N LEU A 98 3.64 28.80 -74.70
CA LEU A 98 4.56 29.15 -73.60
C LEU A 98 3.90 28.97 -72.23
N GLY A 99 2.60 29.29 -72.11
CA GLY A 99 1.83 29.04 -70.90
C GLY A 99 1.75 27.55 -70.56
N ILE A 100 1.45 26.70 -71.56
CA ILE A 100 1.40 25.24 -71.41
C ILE A 100 2.77 24.68 -71.03
N GLU A 101 3.85 25.15 -71.66
CA GLU A 101 5.21 24.70 -71.34
C GLU A 101 5.59 25.02 -69.89
N LYS A 102 5.31 26.25 -69.43
CA LYS A 102 5.52 26.64 -68.03
C LYS A 102 4.72 25.77 -67.06
N VAL A 103 3.45 25.50 -67.37
CA VAL A 103 2.61 24.61 -66.55
C VAL A 103 3.16 23.19 -66.55
N SER A 104 3.68 22.70 -67.68
CA SER A 104 4.26 21.36 -67.76
C SER A 104 5.48 21.22 -66.84
N VAL A 105 6.37 22.22 -66.82
CA VAL A 105 7.55 22.21 -65.95
C VAL A 105 7.15 22.22 -64.47
N THR A 106 6.25 23.13 -64.08
CA THR A 106 5.81 23.23 -62.67
C THR A 106 5.08 21.98 -62.20
N VAL A 107 4.31 21.31 -63.08
CA VAL A 107 3.67 20.02 -62.77
C VAL A 107 4.71 18.93 -62.54
N GLU A 108 5.79 18.87 -63.33
CA GLU A 108 6.85 17.88 -63.12
C GLU A 108 7.65 18.14 -61.83
N GLU A 109 7.95 19.39 -61.50
CA GLU A 109 8.56 19.77 -60.22
C GLU A 109 7.66 19.36 -59.04
N PHE A 110 6.36 19.67 -59.11
CA PHE A 110 5.40 19.27 -58.09
C PHE A 110 5.33 17.74 -57.94
N LYS A 111 5.33 16.98 -59.05
CA LYS A 111 5.37 15.51 -59.01
C LYS A 111 6.64 14.97 -58.36
N GLN A 112 7.79 15.64 -58.52
CA GLN A 112 9.03 15.24 -57.88
C GLN A 112 8.99 15.50 -56.37
N GLU A 113 8.48 16.66 -55.96
CA GLU A 113 8.35 17.00 -54.54
C GLU A 113 7.40 16.04 -53.82
N ILE A 114 6.22 15.74 -54.41
CA ILE A 114 5.28 14.77 -53.86
C ILE A 114 5.92 13.37 -53.74
N ARG A 115 6.71 12.94 -54.73
CA ARG A 115 7.42 11.65 -54.65
C ARG A 115 8.44 11.62 -53.52
N LYS A 116 9.17 12.71 -53.32
CA LYS A 116 10.14 12.85 -52.24
C LYS A 116 9.44 12.84 -50.88
N GLU A 117 8.41 13.66 -50.69
CA GLU A 117 7.64 13.70 -49.44
C GLU A 117 7.01 12.34 -49.11
N LEU A 118 6.43 11.64 -50.10
CA LEU A 118 5.87 10.30 -49.90
C LEU A 118 6.94 9.29 -49.50
N GLY A 119 8.14 9.37 -50.09
CA GLY A 119 9.28 8.51 -49.71
C GLY A 119 9.75 8.75 -48.28
N GLU A 120 9.89 10.01 -47.87
CA GLU A 120 10.27 10.39 -46.50
C GLU A 120 9.21 9.94 -45.47
N ARG A 121 7.93 10.10 -45.82
CA ARG A 121 6.82 9.63 -44.97
C ARG A 121 6.78 8.10 -44.88
N ASP A 122 6.98 7.37 -45.96
CA ASP A 122 7.04 5.90 -45.95
C ASP A 122 8.19 5.38 -45.07
N ALA A 123 9.38 5.99 -45.18
CA ALA A 123 10.52 5.67 -44.32
C ALA A 123 10.21 5.95 -42.84
N THR A 124 9.55 7.07 -42.56
CA THR A 124 9.13 7.43 -41.20
C THR A 124 8.13 6.42 -40.65
N VAL A 125 7.12 6.04 -41.44
CA VAL A 125 6.11 5.05 -41.05
C VAL A 125 6.75 3.70 -40.76
N LYS A 126 7.68 3.23 -41.62
CA LYS A 126 8.43 1.99 -41.38
C LYS A 126 9.24 2.05 -40.08
N SER A 127 9.91 3.16 -39.80
CA SER A 127 10.63 3.34 -38.54
C SER A 127 9.70 3.32 -37.33
N LEU A 128 8.50 3.89 -37.42
CA LEU A 128 7.51 3.87 -36.34
C LEU A 128 6.99 2.46 -36.08
N PHE A 129 6.70 1.67 -37.12
CA PHE A 129 6.32 0.27 -36.96
C PHE A 129 7.40 -0.57 -36.29
N ALA A 130 8.67 -0.40 -36.67
CA ALA A 130 9.78 -1.11 -36.03
C ALA A 130 9.90 -0.75 -34.54
N LYS A 131 9.75 0.53 -34.19
CA LYS A 131 9.74 0.98 -32.78
C LYS A 131 8.55 0.43 -32.01
N GLN A 132 7.37 0.38 -32.64
CA GLN A 132 6.17 -0.18 -32.03
C GLN A 132 6.36 -1.67 -31.70
N GLU A 133 6.90 -2.45 -32.63
CA GLU A 133 7.20 -3.88 -32.42
C GLU A 133 8.22 -4.08 -31.28
N GLU A 134 9.26 -3.24 -31.22
CA GLU A 134 10.24 -3.30 -30.13
C GLU A 134 9.63 -2.98 -28.76
N LEU A 135 8.76 -1.96 -28.70
CA LEU A 135 8.05 -1.59 -27.47
C LEU A 135 7.08 -2.70 -27.03
N GLU A 136 6.41 -3.34 -27.96
CA GLU A 136 5.48 -4.45 -27.69
C GLU A 136 6.24 -5.65 -27.11
N LYS A 137 7.37 -6.05 -27.71
CA LYS A 137 8.24 -7.12 -27.16
C LYS A 137 8.76 -6.78 -25.77
N LYS A 138 9.15 -5.53 -25.52
CA LYS A 138 9.59 -5.07 -24.19
C LYS A 138 8.47 -5.08 -23.17
N ALA A 139 7.26 -4.69 -23.56
CA ALA A 139 6.09 -4.70 -22.70
C ALA A 139 5.70 -6.14 -22.32
N GLU A 140 5.71 -7.04 -23.30
CA GLU A 140 5.38 -8.45 -23.07
C GLU A 140 6.41 -9.14 -22.17
N ALA A 141 7.71 -8.93 -22.42
CA ALA A 141 8.76 -9.45 -21.55
C ALA A 141 8.63 -8.95 -20.10
N ARG A 142 8.30 -7.66 -19.89
CA ARG A 142 8.04 -7.10 -18.55
C ARG A 142 6.79 -7.68 -17.92
N SER A 143 5.73 -7.91 -18.70
CA SER A 143 4.51 -8.54 -18.21
C SER A 143 4.79 -9.95 -17.72
N SER A 144 5.48 -10.77 -18.52
CA SER A 144 5.85 -12.14 -18.15
C SER A 144 6.75 -12.20 -16.91
N GLU A 145 7.69 -11.25 -16.76
CA GLU A 145 8.51 -11.12 -15.55
C GLU A 145 7.66 -10.82 -14.31
N THR A 146 6.73 -9.87 -14.46
CA THR A 146 5.82 -9.47 -13.37
C THR A 146 4.90 -10.63 -12.97
N GLU A 147 4.39 -11.40 -13.94
CA GLU A 147 3.60 -12.61 -13.67
C GLU A 147 4.39 -13.67 -12.90
N ARG A 148 5.64 -13.91 -13.28
CA ARG A 148 6.51 -14.87 -12.59
C ARG A 148 6.76 -14.47 -11.14
N THR A 149 7.14 -13.21 -10.93
CA THR A 149 7.37 -12.69 -9.57
C THR A 149 6.10 -12.73 -8.71
N MET A 150 4.92 -12.46 -9.29
CA MET A 150 3.65 -12.62 -8.59
C MET A 150 3.37 -14.07 -8.19
N LEU A 151 3.70 -15.04 -9.03
CA LEU A 151 3.57 -16.47 -8.70
C LEU A 151 4.50 -16.88 -7.55
N GLU A 152 5.76 -16.44 -7.58
CA GLU A 152 6.72 -16.68 -6.50
C GLU A 152 6.26 -16.08 -5.16
N ILE A 153 5.75 -14.84 -5.20
CA ILE A 153 5.17 -14.18 -4.01
C ILE A 153 3.96 -14.96 -3.49
N LYS A 154 3.08 -15.44 -4.38
CA LYS A 154 1.92 -16.24 -4.01
C LYS A 154 2.33 -17.54 -3.30
N ASP A 155 3.32 -18.25 -3.83
CA ASP A 155 3.82 -19.49 -3.24
C ASP A 155 4.46 -19.24 -1.88
N ALA A 156 5.23 -18.16 -1.74
CA ALA A 156 5.79 -17.73 -0.46
C ALA A 156 4.70 -17.39 0.57
N LEU A 157 3.62 -16.71 0.16
CA LEU A 157 2.49 -16.38 1.02
C LEU A 157 1.76 -17.65 1.51
N ILE A 158 1.58 -18.65 0.64
CA ILE A 158 0.99 -19.94 1.02
C ILE A 158 1.86 -20.65 2.06
N ALA A 159 3.17 -20.68 1.87
CA ALA A 159 4.10 -21.28 2.83
C ALA A 159 4.05 -20.58 4.20
N LEU A 160 4.04 -19.24 4.21
CA LEU A 160 3.91 -18.44 5.42
C LEU A 160 2.59 -18.70 6.16
N LEU A 161 1.47 -18.80 5.42
CA LEU A 161 0.17 -19.09 6.02
C LEU A 161 0.12 -20.46 6.70
N SER A 162 0.73 -21.48 6.07
CA SER A 162 0.86 -22.81 6.67
C SER A 162 1.71 -22.78 7.95
N GLU A 163 2.80 -22.02 7.96
CA GLU A 163 3.67 -21.87 9.14
C GLU A 163 2.95 -21.15 10.28
N VAL A 164 2.23 -20.06 10.00
CA VAL A 164 1.41 -19.36 11.00
C VAL A 164 0.36 -20.29 11.61
N LYS A 165 -0.32 -21.10 10.78
CA LYS A 165 -1.29 -22.09 11.26
C LYS A 165 -0.64 -23.12 12.19
N ARG A 166 0.56 -23.61 11.84
CA ARG A 166 1.36 -24.54 12.66
C ARG A 166 1.83 -23.91 13.98
N GLN A 167 2.14 -22.62 13.98
CA GLN A 167 2.47 -21.90 15.21
C GLN A 167 1.24 -21.75 16.11
N GLY A 168 0.08 -21.46 15.52
CA GLY A 168 -1.19 -21.40 16.24
C GLY A 168 -1.51 -22.70 16.99
N SER A 169 -1.31 -23.87 16.37
CA SER A 169 -1.51 -25.15 17.06
C SER A 169 -0.53 -25.35 18.22
N LYS A 170 0.76 -25.08 18.00
CA LYS A 170 1.77 -25.17 19.08
C LYS A 170 1.45 -24.25 20.26
N TYR A 171 0.95 -23.04 19.99
CA TYR A 171 0.53 -22.11 21.04
C TYR A 171 -0.61 -22.70 21.88
N ASN A 172 -1.60 -23.31 21.23
CA ASN A 172 -2.72 -23.95 21.93
C ASN A 172 -2.26 -25.12 22.81
N ASP A 173 -1.32 -25.94 22.31
CA ASP A 173 -0.74 -27.07 23.06
C ASP A 173 -0.02 -26.55 24.32
N ILE A 174 0.87 -25.56 24.15
CA ILE A 174 1.58 -24.92 25.28
C ILE A 174 0.59 -24.30 26.28
N GLN A 175 -0.46 -23.65 25.79
CA GLN A 175 -1.49 -23.08 26.65
C GLN A 175 -2.23 -24.16 27.46
N SER A 176 -2.46 -25.34 26.87
CA SER A 176 -3.02 -26.49 27.57
C SER A 176 -2.06 -27.00 28.64
N ASP A 177 -0.79 -27.17 28.32
CA ASP A 177 0.24 -27.64 29.26
C ASP A 177 0.41 -26.68 30.45
N ILE A 178 0.39 -25.36 30.21
CA ILE A 178 0.42 -24.35 31.26
C ILE A 178 -0.77 -24.49 32.21
N LYS A 179 -1.97 -24.76 31.69
CA LYS A 179 -3.16 -24.97 32.53
C LYS A 179 -3.01 -26.21 33.41
N THR A 180 -2.57 -27.33 32.83
CA THR A 180 -2.31 -28.57 33.57
C THR A 180 -1.27 -28.35 34.67
N LEU A 181 -0.14 -27.74 34.33
CA LEU A 181 0.92 -27.45 35.29
C LEU A 181 0.43 -26.54 36.42
N SER A 182 -0.42 -25.55 36.12
CA SER A 182 -1.02 -24.69 37.14
C SER A 182 -1.90 -25.48 38.11
N THR A 183 -2.62 -26.51 37.64
CA THR A 183 -3.40 -27.40 38.49
C THR A 183 -2.49 -28.27 39.35
N ASP A 184 -1.45 -28.88 38.77
CA ASP A 184 -0.50 -29.74 39.50
C ASP A 184 0.24 -28.98 40.61
N VAL A 185 0.62 -27.72 40.33
CA VAL A 185 1.25 -26.83 41.33
C VAL A 185 0.29 -26.52 42.48
N ALA A 186 -1.00 -26.28 42.18
CA ALA A 186 -2.00 -26.05 43.21
C ALA A 186 -2.20 -27.29 44.10
N GLU A 187 -2.28 -28.48 43.50
CA GLU A 187 -2.40 -29.74 44.25
C GLU A 187 -1.16 -30.01 45.12
N THR A 188 0.04 -29.81 44.57
CA THR A 188 1.29 -29.98 45.30
C THR A 188 1.38 -29.03 46.48
N ARG A 189 0.88 -27.79 46.33
CA ARG A 189 0.82 -26.82 47.41
C ARG A 189 -0.10 -27.26 48.54
N VAL A 190 -1.27 -27.82 48.23
CA VAL A 190 -2.19 -28.38 49.24
C VAL A 190 -1.51 -29.51 50.01
N LYS A 191 -0.87 -30.45 49.31
CA LYS A 191 -0.11 -31.56 49.94
C LYS A 191 1.03 -31.04 50.84
N GLN A 192 1.71 -29.96 50.42
CA GLN A 192 2.75 -29.33 51.23
C GLN A 192 2.17 -28.72 52.52
N GLU A 193 1.01 -28.06 52.44
CA GLU A 193 0.32 -27.48 53.60
C GLU A 193 -0.12 -28.57 54.59
N GLU A 194 -0.65 -29.69 54.09
CA GLU A 194 -1.00 -30.89 54.88
C GLU A 194 0.22 -31.50 55.58
N LEU A 195 1.31 -31.72 54.84
CA LEU A 195 2.55 -32.27 55.41
C LEU A 195 3.12 -31.33 56.48
N THR A 196 3.09 -30.02 56.24
CA THR A 196 3.55 -29.03 57.21
C THR A 196 2.72 -29.09 58.50
N GLN A 197 1.39 -29.29 58.39
CA GLN A 197 0.54 -29.48 59.56
C GLN A 197 0.88 -30.78 60.31
N CYS A 198 1.05 -31.89 59.59
CA CYS A 198 1.44 -33.18 60.18
C CYS A 198 2.77 -33.07 60.97
N VAL A 199 3.77 -32.39 60.39
CA VAL A 199 5.06 -32.16 61.08
C VAL A 199 4.88 -31.34 62.36
N ARG A 200 4.01 -30.32 62.36
CA ARG A 200 3.69 -29.55 63.58
C ARG A 200 3.07 -30.43 64.65
N ASP A 201 2.12 -31.30 64.28
CA ASP A 201 1.42 -32.19 65.22
C ASP A 201 2.38 -33.22 65.82
N ILE A 202 3.25 -33.83 64.99
CA ILE A 202 4.30 -34.74 65.45
C ILE A 202 5.26 -34.01 66.40
N THR A 203 5.68 -32.80 66.04
CA THR A 203 6.59 -32.00 66.88
C THR A 203 5.97 -31.77 68.27
N LYS A 204 4.69 -31.39 68.32
CA LYS A 204 3.96 -31.23 69.58
C LYS A 204 3.92 -32.55 70.38
N ALA A 205 3.55 -33.66 69.75
CA ALA A 205 3.48 -34.96 70.40
C ALA A 205 4.85 -35.42 70.95
N VAL A 206 5.95 -35.11 70.26
CA VAL A 206 7.31 -35.38 70.74
C VAL A 206 7.63 -34.55 71.99
N PHE A 207 7.25 -33.26 72.03
CA PHE A 207 7.42 -32.43 73.22
C PHE A 207 6.61 -32.95 74.41
N ASP A 208 5.34 -33.30 74.19
CA ASP A 208 4.47 -33.87 75.22
C ASP A 208 5.04 -35.20 75.74
N THR A 209 5.54 -36.06 74.85
CA THR A 209 6.19 -37.33 75.24
C THR A 209 7.47 -37.09 76.04
N LYS A 210 8.29 -36.11 75.65
CA LYS A 210 9.52 -35.73 76.38
C LYS A 210 9.20 -35.25 77.79
N GLU A 211 8.12 -34.49 77.94
CA GLU A 211 7.62 -34.03 79.24
C GLU A 211 7.26 -35.22 80.15
N ASN A 212 6.40 -36.11 79.65
CA ASN A 212 6.00 -37.32 80.37
C ASN A 212 7.20 -38.19 80.79
N VAL A 213 8.19 -38.35 79.89
CA VAL A 213 9.42 -39.10 80.21
C VAL A 213 10.20 -38.42 81.34
N ARG A 214 10.29 -37.08 81.34
CA ARG A 214 10.95 -36.34 82.43
C ARG A 214 10.25 -36.57 83.77
N GLU A 215 8.91 -36.47 83.80
CA GLU A 215 8.13 -36.74 85.01
C GLU A 215 8.35 -38.16 85.54
N VAL A 216 8.34 -39.17 84.65
CA VAL A 216 8.63 -40.57 85.02
C VAL A 216 10.05 -40.72 85.57
N CYS A 217 11.05 -40.06 84.96
CA CYS A 217 12.42 -40.07 85.48
C CYS A 217 12.51 -39.43 86.87
N GLU A 218 11.85 -38.31 87.11
CA GLU A 218 11.82 -37.64 88.43
C GLU A 218 11.13 -38.53 89.48
N GLN A 219 10.02 -39.18 89.13
CA GLN A 219 9.35 -40.15 90.00
C GLN A 219 10.22 -41.37 90.31
N SER A 220 10.91 -41.92 89.30
CA SER A 220 11.82 -43.05 89.46
C SER A 220 12.99 -42.70 90.39
N GLN A 221 13.60 -41.52 90.22
CA GLN A 221 14.65 -41.05 91.13
C GLN A 221 14.14 -40.83 92.56
N SER A 222 12.92 -40.33 92.72
CA SER A 222 12.29 -40.18 94.04
C SER A 222 12.07 -41.53 94.72
N LEU A 223 11.61 -42.54 93.97
CA LEU A 223 11.42 -43.90 94.47
C LEU A 223 12.76 -44.55 94.84
N ASP A 224 13.80 -44.37 94.03
CA ASP A 224 15.15 -44.89 94.28
C ASP A 224 15.75 -44.32 95.59
N ARG A 225 15.56 -43.01 95.83
CA ARG A 225 15.93 -42.37 97.11
C ARG A 225 15.16 -42.98 98.29
N LYS A 226 13.86 -43.24 98.15
CA LYS A 226 13.05 -43.89 99.20
C LYS A 226 13.51 -45.31 99.48
N LEU A 227 13.78 -46.11 98.44
CA LEU A 227 14.29 -47.47 98.59
C LEU A 227 15.67 -47.48 99.26
N THR A 228 16.55 -46.56 98.90
CA THR A 228 17.86 -46.39 99.54
C THR A 228 17.70 -46.08 101.03
N ALA A 229 16.80 -45.15 101.38
CA ALA A 229 16.51 -44.82 102.78
C ALA A 229 15.99 -46.04 103.57
N ILE A 230 15.04 -46.81 103.00
CA ILE A 230 14.54 -48.05 103.61
C ILE A 230 15.67 -49.07 103.78
N ALA A 231 16.54 -49.24 102.77
CA ALA A 231 17.67 -50.16 102.85
C ALA A 231 18.66 -49.76 103.95
N ASP A 232 18.93 -48.46 104.11
CA ASP A 232 19.74 -47.93 105.21
C ASP A 232 19.08 -48.16 106.57
N GLU A 233 17.77 -47.93 106.71
CA GLU A 233 17.02 -48.24 107.93
C GLU A 233 17.09 -49.74 108.28
N MET A 234 16.89 -50.62 107.29
CA MET A 234 17.00 -52.06 107.46
C MET A 234 18.41 -52.48 107.89
N ARG A 235 19.46 -51.84 107.34
CA ARG A 235 20.85 -52.08 107.75
C ARG A 235 21.08 -51.71 109.20
N VAL A 236 20.62 -50.53 109.64
CA VAL A 236 20.71 -50.10 111.05
C VAL A 236 19.95 -51.05 111.98
N LEU A 237 18.75 -51.50 111.59
CA LEU A 237 17.98 -52.47 112.37
C LEU A 237 18.72 -53.81 112.48
N LYS A 238 19.34 -54.28 111.40
CA LYS A 238 20.14 -55.50 111.40
C LYS A 238 21.36 -55.38 112.31
N GLU A 239 22.07 -54.26 112.27
CA GLU A 239 23.21 -53.97 113.16
C GLU A 239 22.76 -53.96 114.64
N ARG A 240 21.63 -53.32 114.96
CA ARG A 240 21.04 -53.35 116.30
C ARG A 240 20.65 -54.76 116.76
N GLN A 241 20.06 -55.55 115.86
CA GLN A 241 19.69 -56.93 116.16
C GLN A 241 20.93 -57.80 116.43
N SER A 242 21.98 -57.66 115.63
CA SER A 242 23.27 -58.32 115.87
C SER A 242 23.86 -57.93 117.22
N ALA A 243 23.90 -56.62 117.54
CA ALA A 243 24.39 -56.15 118.83
C ALA A 243 23.58 -56.69 120.02
N PHE A 244 22.24 -56.76 119.89
CA PHE A 244 21.37 -57.36 120.91
C PHE A 244 21.58 -58.86 121.05
N HIS A 245 21.80 -59.57 119.94
CA HIS A 245 22.12 -60.99 119.95
C HIS A 245 23.47 -61.27 120.64
N ASP A 246 24.50 -60.49 120.31
CA ASP A 246 25.82 -60.57 120.95
C ASP A 246 25.72 -60.28 122.45
N TYR A 247 24.92 -59.27 122.85
CA TYR A 247 24.63 -58.97 124.26
C TYR A 247 23.98 -60.16 124.99
N LEU A 248 22.95 -60.78 124.39
CA LEU A 248 22.28 -61.94 124.98
C LEU A 248 23.22 -63.15 125.08
N LEU A 249 24.05 -63.39 124.06
CA LEU A 249 25.03 -64.47 124.05
C LEU A 249 26.05 -64.30 125.19
N ASN A 250 26.61 -63.10 125.33
CA ASN A 250 27.54 -62.76 126.40
C ASN A 250 26.89 -62.88 127.79
N SER A 251 25.65 -62.40 127.94
CA SER A 251 24.88 -62.53 129.19
C SER A 251 24.60 -63.99 129.56
N ASN A 252 24.24 -64.83 128.57
CA ASN A 252 24.08 -66.27 128.77
C ASN A 252 25.40 -66.94 129.15
N GLN A 253 26.51 -66.59 128.50
CA GLN A 253 27.85 -67.08 128.87
C GLN A 253 28.23 -66.67 130.30
N GLU A 254 27.94 -65.43 130.72
CA GLU A 254 28.13 -65.00 132.11
C GLU A 254 27.25 -65.79 133.09
N ALA A 255 25.99 -66.04 132.74
CA ALA A 255 25.07 -66.83 133.55
C ALA A 255 25.53 -68.30 133.68
N GLU A 256 26.04 -68.89 132.61
CA GLU A 256 26.66 -70.22 132.61
C GLU A 256 27.94 -70.25 133.46
N LEU A 257 28.81 -69.25 133.35
CA LEU A 257 29.98 -69.10 134.22
C LEU A 257 29.56 -69.01 135.70
N ARG A 258 28.52 -68.23 136.02
CA ARG A 258 27.96 -68.17 137.39
C ARG A 258 27.39 -69.51 137.85
N ARG A 259 26.69 -70.26 136.98
CA ARG A 259 26.19 -71.61 137.30
C ARG A 259 27.32 -72.61 137.52
N ALA A 260 28.37 -72.57 136.70
CA ALA A 260 29.56 -73.39 136.89
C ALA A 260 30.27 -73.07 138.21
N ASP A 261 30.27 -71.81 138.63
CA ASP A 261 30.81 -71.36 139.91
C ASP A 261 29.97 -71.82 141.12
N VAL A 262 28.65 -71.96 140.96
CA VAL A 262 27.75 -72.51 141.99
C VAL A 262 27.91 -74.04 142.10
N LEU A 263 28.03 -74.75 140.97
CA LEU A 263 28.27 -76.20 140.94
C LEU A 263 29.64 -76.56 141.54
N LYS A 264 30.67 -75.73 141.38
CA LYS A 264 31.97 -75.90 142.04
C LYS A 264 31.98 -75.64 143.55
N ARG A 265 30.94 -74.98 144.09
CA ARG A 265 30.80 -74.71 145.54
C ARG A 265 29.84 -75.68 146.25
N GLY A 266 29.25 -76.62 145.50
CA GLY A 266 28.34 -77.65 146.00
C GLY A 266 28.96 -79.05 146.13
N ALA A 267 30.29 -79.17 146.04
CA ALA A 267 31.05 -80.41 146.25
C ALA A 267 32.13 -80.20 147.32
#